data_AF-A0A9D2UR10-F1
#
_entry.id   AF-A0A9D2UR10-F1
#
_cell.length_a   1.000
_cell.length_b   1.000
_cell.length_c   1.000
_cell.angle_alpha   90.00
_cell.angle_beta   90.00
_cell.angle_gamma   90.00
#
_symmetry.space_group_name_H-M   'P 1'
#
loop_
_entity.id
_entity.type
_entity.pdbx_description
1 polymer ?
#
loop_
_entity_poly.entity_id
_entity_poly.type
_entity_poly.pdbx_seq_one_letter_code
_entity_poly.pdbx_strand_id
1 'polypeptide(L)'
;MKIVILNKPYDVLSQFRADEKHQTMADFIDDPDLRIAGRLDMDSEGLMFLTDHGGLNQFITNPANKKFKTYLVQVDGEMTEEALEQLRKGVELNDGMTLPAQAIKVAEPEWLWERNPPVRYRASVPTSWVEVSICEGRNRQVRRMTAAVGFPTLRLIRTKIGSIDLVQMGLQPGETKEIEPLLYPDFKDVPAQEPYRSRSYVKKPGGSGGKPMHKNASKAGAAKKKTGTPRIWQMEEGEKPRRKTNGTTRPNTKSRGRGRNGR
;
A
#
# COMPACT_ATOMS: atom_id res chain seq x y z
N MET A 1 15.88 13.89 14.10
CA MET A 1 15.30 12.69 13.45
C MET A 1 13.89 12.57 13.95
N LYS A 2 12.90 12.73 13.08
CA LYS A 2 11.49 12.62 13.45
C LYS A 2 10.94 11.27 13.02
N ILE A 3 10.12 10.68 13.88
CA ILE A 3 9.26 9.55 13.53
C ILE A 3 7.85 9.94 13.91
N VAL A 4 6.96 9.94 12.93
CA VAL A 4 5.53 10.13 13.16
C VAL A 4 4.81 8.82 12.87
N ILE A 5 3.98 8.41 13.81
CA ILE A 5 3.01 7.33 13.66
C ILE A 5 1.70 7.97 13.23
N LEU A 6 1.08 7.42 12.18
CA LEU A 6 -0.29 7.72 11.79
C LEU A 6 -1.13 6.46 11.96
N ASN A 7 -2.31 6.59 12.56
CA ASN A 7 -3.38 5.60 12.36
C ASN A 7 -4.06 5.91 11.02
N LYS A 8 -3.60 5.28 9.93
CA LYS A 8 -4.11 5.57 8.59
C LYS A 8 -5.58 5.14 8.49
N PRO A 9 -6.51 6.04 8.13
CA PRO A 9 -7.92 5.66 7.91
C PRO A 9 -8.12 4.74 6.70
N TYR A 10 -9.32 4.14 6.66
CA TYR A 10 -9.81 3.41 5.50
C TYR A 10 -10.05 4.37 4.32
N ASP A 11 -9.91 3.87 3.09
CA ASP A 11 -10.13 4.61 1.84
C ASP A 11 -9.19 5.80 1.59
N VAL A 12 -8.02 5.79 2.24
CA VAL A 12 -6.96 6.80 2.07
C VAL A 12 -5.80 6.22 1.25
N LEU A 13 -5.31 6.93 0.24
CA LEU A 13 -4.13 6.53 -0.52
C LEU A 13 -2.83 6.81 0.25
N SER A 14 -1.91 5.84 0.25
CA SER A 14 -0.55 5.99 0.81
C SER A 14 0.37 6.84 -0.09
N GLN A 15 0.00 8.09 -0.33
CA GLN A 15 0.78 9.08 -1.08
C GLN A 15 0.46 10.50 -0.59
N PHE A 16 1.37 11.45 -0.83
CA PHE A 16 1.15 12.88 -0.56
C PHE A 16 0.64 13.67 -1.75
N ARG A 17 0.69 13.07 -2.95
CA ARG A 17 0.18 13.72 -4.15
C ARG A 17 -1.35 13.68 -4.13
N ALA A 18 -1.97 14.84 -4.31
CA ALA A 18 -3.41 14.96 -4.44
C ALA A 18 -3.97 13.98 -5.48
N ASP A 19 -5.13 13.41 -5.16
CA ASP A 19 -5.92 12.54 -6.00
C ASP A 19 -7.33 13.12 -6.13
N GLU A 20 -7.99 12.92 -7.27
CA GLU A 20 -9.30 13.49 -7.54
C GLU A 20 -10.44 12.75 -6.82
N LYS A 21 -10.22 11.48 -6.45
CA LYS A 21 -11.28 10.58 -5.98
C LYS A 21 -11.13 10.18 -4.53
N HIS A 22 -9.89 10.06 -4.06
CA HIS A 22 -9.60 9.53 -2.72
C HIS A 22 -8.80 10.54 -1.91
N GLN A 23 -9.02 10.51 -0.59
CA GLN A 23 -8.15 11.21 0.34
C GLN A 23 -6.75 10.64 0.31
N THR A 24 -5.79 11.44 0.73
CA THR A 24 -4.37 11.15 0.67
C THR A 24 -3.71 11.44 2.02
N MET A 25 -2.43 11.13 2.16
CA MET A 25 -1.70 11.41 3.39
C MET A 25 -1.57 12.91 3.68
N ALA A 26 -1.70 13.75 2.65
CA ALA A 26 -1.63 15.21 2.79
C ALA A 26 -2.83 15.79 3.56
N ASP A 27 -3.93 15.05 3.69
CA ASP A 27 -5.11 15.47 4.46
C ASP A 27 -4.92 15.29 5.99
N PHE A 28 -3.87 14.57 6.40
CA PHE A 28 -3.59 14.22 7.80
C PHE A 28 -2.21 14.70 8.29
N ILE A 29 -1.36 15.16 7.38
CA ILE A 29 0.05 15.47 7.65
C ILE A 29 0.42 16.76 6.93
N ASP A 30 0.73 17.79 7.72
CA ASP A 30 1.12 19.11 7.22
C ASP A 30 2.65 19.28 7.07
N ASP A 31 3.46 18.38 7.62
CA ASP A 31 4.92 18.48 7.57
C ASP A 31 5.47 18.08 6.18
N PRO A 32 6.06 19.01 5.41
CA PRO A 32 6.53 18.77 4.05
C PRO A 32 7.83 17.96 3.97
N ASP A 33 8.53 17.76 5.09
CA ASP A 33 9.77 16.98 5.15
C ASP A 33 9.51 15.50 5.39
N LEU A 34 8.35 15.16 5.96
CA LEU A 34 7.98 13.78 6.22
C LEU A 34 7.78 12.97 4.93
N ARG A 35 8.33 11.77 4.92
CA ARG A 35 8.14 10.77 3.89
C ARG A 35 7.55 9.52 4.51
N ILE A 36 6.69 8.86 3.75
CA ILE A 36 6.12 7.59 4.13
C ILE A 36 7.23 6.53 4.24
N ALA A 37 7.26 5.79 5.35
CA ALA A 37 8.12 4.63 5.55
C ALA A 37 7.28 3.33 5.45
N GLY A 38 7.23 2.77 4.24
CA GLY A 38 6.47 1.57 3.90
C GLY A 38 5.21 1.88 3.11
N ARG A 39 4.26 0.94 3.05
CA ARG A 39 2.95 1.18 2.43
C ARG A 39 1.86 0.42 3.18
N LEU A 40 0.67 1.02 3.20
CA LEU A 40 -0.61 0.33 3.43
C LEU A 40 -1.46 0.52 2.18
N ASP A 41 -2.24 -0.50 1.83
CA ASP A 41 -3.20 -0.36 0.73
C ASP A 41 -4.30 0.63 1.11
N MET A 42 -4.97 1.18 0.09
CA MET A 42 -6.06 2.13 0.28
C MET A 42 -7.18 1.57 1.16
N ASP A 43 -7.51 0.31 0.94
CA ASP A 43 -8.53 -0.45 1.66
C ASP A 43 -8.05 -1.00 3.01
N SER A 44 -6.87 -0.62 3.48
CA SER A 44 -6.30 -1.08 4.75
C SER A 44 -6.10 0.09 5.72
N GLU A 45 -6.25 -0.21 7.00
CA GLU A 45 -6.23 0.76 8.11
C GLU A 45 -5.00 0.54 9.00
N GLY A 46 -4.74 1.50 9.88
CA GLY A 46 -3.85 1.32 11.02
C GLY A 46 -2.44 1.89 10.84
N LEU A 47 -1.51 1.34 11.62
CA LEU A 47 -0.20 1.88 11.91
C LEU A 47 0.63 2.09 10.64
N MET A 48 1.04 3.34 10.44
CA MET A 48 1.92 3.75 9.36
C MET A 48 3.02 4.67 9.90
N PHE A 49 4.26 4.41 9.50
CA PHE A 49 5.39 5.25 9.84
C PHE A 49 5.60 6.34 8.80
N LEU A 50 5.97 7.53 9.29
CA LEU A 50 6.50 8.64 8.50
C LEU A 50 7.80 9.13 9.14
N THR A 51 8.76 9.54 8.32
CA THR A 51 10.04 10.09 8.80
C THR A 51 10.67 11.03 7.77
N ASP A 52 11.44 11.99 8.25
CA ASP A 52 12.33 12.87 7.48
C ASP A 52 13.72 12.24 7.20
N HIS A 53 14.03 11.05 7.77
CA HIS A 53 15.33 10.38 7.61
C HIS A 53 15.29 9.21 6.64
N GLY A 54 16.15 9.27 5.61
CA GLY A 54 16.24 8.23 4.58
C GLY A 54 16.73 6.88 5.12
N GLY A 55 17.76 6.90 5.97
CA GLY A 55 18.31 5.69 6.59
C GLY A 55 17.28 4.95 7.44
N LEU A 56 16.48 5.69 8.19
CA LEU A 56 15.40 5.12 8.98
C LEU A 56 14.27 4.56 8.10
N ASN A 57 13.89 5.26 7.04
CA ASN A 57 12.90 4.75 6.10
C ASN A 57 13.36 3.40 5.49
N GLN A 58 14.62 3.33 5.04
CA GLN A 58 15.20 2.09 4.55
C GLN A 58 15.21 1.01 5.64
N PHE A 59 15.58 1.34 6.88
CA PHE A 59 15.56 0.41 7.99
C PHE A 59 14.15 -0.14 8.29
N ILE A 60 13.12 0.70 8.31
CA ILE A 60 11.75 0.27 8.54
C ILE A 60 11.23 -0.61 7.40
N THR A 61 11.61 -0.29 6.16
CA THR A 61 11.06 -0.94 4.96
C THR A 61 11.84 -2.17 4.50
N ASN A 62 13.09 -2.34 4.93
CA ASN A 62 13.95 -3.44 4.48
C ASN A 62 13.41 -4.79 4.98
N PRO A 63 13.04 -5.72 4.07
CA PRO A 63 12.58 -7.05 4.44
C PRO A 63 13.60 -7.86 5.24
N ALA A 64 14.90 -7.58 5.08
CA ALA A 64 15.97 -8.26 5.80
C ALA A 64 15.89 -8.09 7.33
N ASN A 65 15.24 -7.02 7.80
CA ASN A 65 15.07 -6.76 9.23
C ASN A 65 14.01 -7.66 9.89
N LYS A 66 13.25 -8.43 9.09
CA LYS A 66 12.30 -9.47 9.52
C LYS A 66 11.35 -9.05 10.65
N LYS A 67 11.03 -7.76 10.72
CA LYS A 67 10.12 -7.23 11.74
C LYS A 67 8.71 -7.76 11.49
N PHE A 68 8.15 -8.38 12.52
CA PHE A 68 6.76 -8.80 12.52
C PHE A 68 5.86 -7.59 12.43
N LYS A 69 4.85 -7.73 11.58
CA LYS A 69 3.75 -6.79 11.39
C LYS A 69 2.50 -7.55 11.79
N THR A 70 1.82 -7.07 12.81
CA THR A 70 0.60 -7.68 13.34
C THR A 70 -0.61 -6.97 12.78
N TYR A 71 -1.57 -7.75 12.33
CA TYR A 71 -2.80 -7.30 11.73
C TYR A 71 -3.99 -7.89 12.47
N LEU A 72 -4.94 -7.04 12.82
CA LEU A 72 -6.28 -7.47 13.15
C LEU A 72 -7.09 -7.60 11.85
N VAL A 73 -7.66 -8.78 11.61
CA VAL A 73 -8.30 -9.14 10.35
C VAL A 73 -9.72 -9.60 10.62
N GLN A 74 -10.70 -8.90 10.05
CA GLN A 74 -12.06 -9.41 9.98
C GLN A 74 -12.21 -10.22 8.71
N VAL A 75 -12.69 -11.45 8.80
CA VAL A 75 -12.89 -12.34 7.65
C VAL A 75 -14.37 -12.66 7.41
N ASP A 76 -14.69 -12.98 6.17
CA ASP A 76 -15.99 -13.52 5.76
C ASP A 76 -16.05 -15.01 6.14
N GLY A 77 -16.95 -15.36 7.06
CA GLY A 77 -17.04 -16.68 7.67
C GLY A 77 -16.41 -16.81 9.06
N GLU A 78 -16.63 -17.97 9.66
CA GLU A 78 -16.10 -18.35 10.98
C GLU A 78 -14.78 -19.11 10.80
N MET A 79 -13.64 -18.46 11.05
CA MET A 79 -12.32 -19.05 10.87
C MET A 79 -12.19 -20.32 11.72
N THR A 80 -11.80 -21.43 11.08
CA THR A 80 -11.59 -22.72 11.74
C THR A 80 -10.14 -22.92 12.16
N GLU A 81 -9.90 -23.86 13.08
CA GLU A 81 -8.54 -24.17 13.55
C GLU A 81 -7.68 -24.76 12.43
N GLU A 82 -8.26 -25.53 11.51
CA GLU A 82 -7.55 -26.08 10.36
C GLU A 82 -7.04 -24.97 9.43
N ALA A 83 -7.84 -23.92 9.21
CA ALA A 83 -7.45 -22.78 8.42
C ALA A 83 -6.35 -21.94 9.12
N LEU A 84 -6.45 -21.75 10.45
CA LEU A 84 -5.39 -21.12 11.24
C LEU A 84 -4.08 -21.91 11.14
N GLU A 85 -4.15 -23.23 11.23
CA GLU A 85 -2.98 -24.09 11.13
C GLU A 85 -2.33 -24.05 9.74
N GLN A 86 -3.12 -23.90 8.68
CA GLN A 86 -2.58 -23.64 7.33
C GLN A 86 -1.83 -22.29 7.28
N LEU A 87 -2.39 -21.22 7.86
CA LEU A 87 -1.70 -19.93 7.95
C LEU A 87 -0.39 -20.04 8.75
N ARG A 88 -0.38 -20.81 9.85
CA ARG A 88 0.81 -21.03 10.68
C ARG A 88 1.91 -21.82 9.98
N LYS A 89 1.55 -22.77 9.12
CA LYS A 89 2.52 -23.51 8.29
C LYS A 89 3.02 -22.72 7.08
N GLY A 90 2.27 -21.70 6.69
CA GLY A 90 2.44 -20.98 5.44
C GLY A 90 1.51 -21.54 4.36
N VAL A 91 1.15 -20.70 3.40
CA VAL A 91 0.18 -21.02 2.35
C VAL A 91 0.76 -20.74 0.97
N GLU A 92 0.38 -21.54 -0.02
CA GLU A 92 0.81 -21.31 -1.40
C GLU A 92 -0.02 -20.19 -2.03
N LEU A 93 0.67 -19.15 -2.51
CA LEU A 93 0.08 -18.05 -3.26
C LEU A 93 0.62 -18.06 -4.70
N ASN A 94 -0.01 -17.28 -5.59
CA ASN A 94 0.39 -17.20 -7.01
C ASN A 94 1.87 -16.83 -7.26
N ASP A 95 2.51 -16.16 -6.31
CA ASP A 95 3.93 -15.79 -6.38
C ASP A 95 4.80 -16.62 -5.40
N GLY A 96 4.34 -17.81 -5.02
CA GLY A 96 5.07 -18.80 -4.23
C GLY A 96 4.58 -18.95 -2.78
N MET A 97 5.17 -19.92 -2.08
CA MET A 97 4.87 -20.24 -0.67
C MET A 97 5.15 -19.04 0.24
N THR A 98 4.26 -18.74 1.19
CA THR A 98 4.54 -17.75 2.24
C THR A 98 5.44 -18.32 3.32
N LEU A 99 6.11 -17.44 4.05
CA LEU A 99 6.65 -17.81 5.35
C LEU A 99 5.52 -18.17 6.33
N PRO A 100 5.81 -19.00 7.33
CA PRO A 100 4.94 -19.23 8.49
C PRO A 100 4.45 -17.90 9.10
N ALA A 101 3.14 -17.80 9.35
CA ALA A 101 2.57 -16.69 10.11
C ALA A 101 2.31 -17.10 11.57
N GLN A 102 2.14 -16.12 12.44
CA GLN A 102 1.45 -16.34 13.71
C GLN A 102 -0.01 -15.98 13.47
N ALA A 103 -0.94 -16.90 13.73
CA ALA A 103 -2.35 -16.70 13.49
C ALA A 103 -3.17 -17.25 14.66
N ILE A 104 -3.98 -16.38 15.27
CA ILE A 104 -4.89 -16.75 16.36
C ILE A 104 -6.25 -16.12 16.14
N LYS A 105 -7.31 -16.85 16.47
CA LYS A 105 -8.66 -16.29 16.52
C LYS A 105 -8.80 -15.41 17.76
N VAL A 106 -9.48 -14.28 17.61
CA VAL A 106 -9.71 -13.32 18.69
C VAL A 106 -11.17 -12.87 18.69
N ALA A 107 -11.64 -12.36 19.82
CA ALA A 107 -12.92 -11.66 19.87
C ALA A 107 -12.78 -10.28 19.21
N GLU A 108 -13.93 -9.67 18.86
CA GLU A 108 -13.93 -8.26 18.47
C GLU A 108 -13.47 -7.40 19.65
N PRO A 109 -12.42 -6.57 19.48
CA PRO A 109 -11.89 -5.80 20.59
C PRO A 109 -12.74 -4.57 20.90
N GLU A 110 -12.88 -4.23 22.19
CA GLU A 110 -13.64 -3.05 22.65
C GLU A 110 -13.03 -1.71 22.20
N TRP A 111 -11.72 -1.66 21.96
CA TRP A 111 -11.02 -0.45 21.49
C TRP A 111 -11.25 -0.16 20.00
N LEU A 112 -11.92 -1.06 19.28
CA LEU A 112 -12.05 -0.99 17.83
C LEU A 112 -12.95 0.19 17.42
N TRP A 113 -12.41 1.10 16.61
CA TRP A 113 -13.18 2.20 16.03
C TRP A 113 -14.12 1.74 14.92
N GLU A 114 -15.21 2.48 14.76
CA GLU A 114 -16.13 2.31 13.62
C GLU A 114 -15.44 2.63 12.29
N ARG A 115 -15.73 1.83 11.26
CA ARG A 115 -15.21 2.05 9.91
C ARG A 115 -16.22 2.86 9.10
N ASN A 116 -15.76 3.86 8.35
CA ASN A 116 -16.55 4.55 7.34
C ASN A 116 -16.00 4.29 5.93
N PRO A 117 -16.79 3.76 4.98
CA PRO A 117 -18.12 3.16 5.19
C PRO A 117 -18.04 1.88 6.03
N PRO A 118 -19.12 1.44 6.70
CA PRO A 118 -19.13 0.22 7.50
C PRO A 118 -18.87 -1.02 6.65
N VAL A 119 -18.35 -2.09 7.25
CA VAL A 119 -18.25 -3.39 6.56
C VAL A 119 -19.65 -3.87 6.25
N ARG A 120 -19.88 -4.35 5.02
CA ARG A 120 -21.20 -4.81 4.60
C ARG A 120 -21.63 -6.00 5.46
N TYR A 121 -22.63 -5.79 6.30
CA TYR A 121 -23.24 -6.84 7.10
C TYR A 121 -24.16 -7.73 6.25
N ARG A 122 -24.09 -9.05 6.49
CA ARG A 122 -25.00 -10.05 5.91
C ARG A 122 -25.46 -10.98 7.03
N ALA A 123 -26.73 -10.88 7.42
CA ALA A 123 -27.27 -11.66 8.54
C ALA A 123 -27.08 -13.18 8.40
N SER A 124 -27.05 -13.70 7.17
CA SER A 124 -26.89 -15.13 6.89
C SER A 124 -25.45 -15.63 6.87
N VAL A 125 -24.45 -14.74 6.99
CA VAL A 125 -23.04 -15.12 6.90
C VAL A 125 -22.30 -14.58 8.13
N PRO A 126 -21.76 -15.45 8.99
CA PRO A 126 -20.99 -15.00 10.15
C PRO A 126 -19.69 -14.32 9.70
N THR A 127 -19.13 -13.50 10.58
CA THR A 127 -17.77 -12.96 10.42
C THR A 127 -16.99 -13.22 11.68
N SER A 128 -15.69 -13.46 11.57
CA SER A 128 -14.81 -13.67 12.71
C SER A 128 -13.57 -12.80 12.62
N TRP A 129 -12.93 -12.60 13.77
CA TRP A 129 -11.71 -11.82 13.90
C TRP A 129 -10.51 -12.73 14.15
N VAL A 130 -9.40 -12.41 13.47
CA VAL A 130 -8.14 -13.15 13.55
C VAL A 130 -7.01 -12.14 13.67
N GLU A 131 -6.10 -12.38 14.60
CA GLU A 131 -4.82 -11.69 14.62
C GLU A 131 -3.81 -12.48 13.78
N VAL A 132 -3.20 -11.81 12.80
CA VAL A 132 -2.20 -12.39 11.89
C VAL A 132 -0.92 -11.56 11.98
N SER A 133 0.20 -12.20 12.38
CA SER A 133 1.53 -11.59 12.37
C SER A 133 2.42 -12.23 11.32
N ILE A 134 3.00 -11.40 10.43
CA ILE A 134 3.94 -11.84 9.38
C ILE A 134 5.23 -11.03 9.41
N CYS A 135 6.36 -11.67 9.09
CA CYS A 135 7.68 -11.03 9.04
C CYS A 135 8.13 -10.63 7.61
N GLU A 136 7.34 -10.99 6.59
CA GLU A 136 7.51 -10.52 5.21
C GLU A 136 6.51 -9.40 4.85
N GLY A 137 6.40 -9.04 3.56
CA GLY A 137 5.65 -7.87 3.11
C GLY A 137 5.30 -7.89 1.63
N ARG A 138 4.76 -9.01 1.13
CA ARG A 138 4.33 -9.13 -0.27
C ARG A 138 3.06 -8.32 -0.52
N ASN A 139 2.80 -7.94 -1.77
CA ASN A 139 1.60 -7.14 -2.10
C ASN A 139 0.32 -7.86 -1.67
N ARG A 140 -0.55 -7.16 -0.91
CA ARG A 140 -1.84 -7.68 -0.39
C ARG A 140 -1.73 -9.02 0.34
N GLN A 141 -0.58 -9.32 0.93
CA GLN A 141 -0.27 -10.68 1.38
C GLN A 141 -1.30 -11.27 2.34
N VAL A 142 -1.61 -10.58 3.45
CA VAL A 142 -2.58 -11.07 4.44
C VAL A 142 -3.93 -11.39 3.80
N ARG A 143 -4.43 -10.49 2.94
CA ARG A 143 -5.71 -10.70 2.22
C ARG A 143 -5.68 -11.93 1.32
N ARG A 144 -4.58 -12.16 0.64
CA ARG A 144 -4.39 -13.34 -0.22
C ARG A 144 -4.26 -14.61 0.60
N MET A 145 -3.59 -14.55 1.75
CA MET A 145 -3.46 -15.67 2.68
C MET A 145 -4.81 -16.10 3.25
N THR A 146 -5.60 -15.17 3.80
CA THR A 146 -6.90 -15.56 4.36
C THR A 146 -7.86 -16.05 3.28
N ALA A 147 -7.84 -15.46 2.08
CA ALA A 147 -8.63 -15.95 0.95
C ALA A 147 -8.20 -17.35 0.48
N ALA A 148 -6.90 -17.67 0.49
CA ALA A 148 -6.39 -18.98 0.09
C ALA A 148 -6.87 -20.10 1.02
N VAL A 149 -7.06 -19.81 2.31
CA VAL A 149 -7.60 -20.76 3.29
C VAL A 149 -9.15 -20.74 3.38
N GLY A 150 -9.81 -20.03 2.46
CA GLY A 150 -11.27 -20.01 2.34
C GLY A 150 -12.00 -18.88 3.05
N PHE A 151 -11.28 -17.92 3.66
CA PHE A 151 -11.85 -16.85 4.49
C PHE A 151 -11.42 -15.46 3.98
N PRO A 152 -12.03 -14.91 2.93
CA PRO A 152 -11.66 -13.61 2.37
C PRO A 152 -11.68 -12.48 3.42
N THR A 153 -10.68 -11.60 3.39
CA THR A 153 -10.59 -10.47 4.33
C THR A 153 -11.62 -9.39 4.00
N LEU A 154 -12.43 -9.02 4.99
CA LEU A 154 -13.38 -7.91 4.95
C LEU A 154 -12.76 -6.59 5.44
N ARG A 155 -12.03 -6.63 6.57
CA ARG A 155 -11.36 -5.48 7.19
C ARG A 155 -9.95 -5.86 7.60
N LEU A 156 -9.00 -4.95 7.40
CA LEU A 156 -7.59 -5.19 7.70
C LEU A 156 -6.99 -3.97 8.38
N ILE A 157 -6.58 -4.14 9.63
CA ILE A 157 -5.98 -3.07 10.45
C ILE A 157 -4.60 -3.53 10.89
N ARG A 158 -3.56 -2.79 10.53
CA ARG A 158 -2.22 -3.06 11.07
C ARG A 158 -2.11 -2.44 12.46
N THR A 159 -2.09 -3.27 13.49
CA THR A 159 -2.04 -2.83 14.89
C THR A 159 -0.61 -2.66 15.39
N LYS A 160 0.35 -3.41 14.85
CA LYS A 160 1.73 -3.44 15.37
C LYS A 160 2.79 -3.57 14.29
N ILE A 161 3.94 -2.95 14.51
CA ILE A 161 5.19 -3.24 13.79
C ILE A 161 6.33 -3.28 14.81
N GLY A 162 6.98 -4.43 14.98
CA GLY A 162 8.02 -4.59 16.01
C GLY A 162 7.44 -4.34 17.41
N SER A 163 8.08 -3.49 18.21
CA SER A 163 7.57 -3.07 19.53
C SER A 163 6.52 -1.95 19.47
N ILE A 164 6.31 -1.32 18.31
CA ILE A 164 5.43 -0.17 18.15
C ILE A 164 4.00 -0.66 17.99
N ASP A 165 3.14 -0.30 18.94
CA ASP A 165 1.77 -0.77 19.07
C ASP A 165 0.79 0.40 19.02
N LEU A 166 -0.10 0.37 18.02
CA LEU A 166 -1.08 1.42 17.76
C LEU A 166 -2.12 1.54 18.89
N VAL A 167 -2.53 0.40 19.45
CA VAL A 167 -3.59 0.33 20.46
C VAL A 167 -3.07 0.92 21.77
N GLN A 168 -1.84 0.60 22.15
CA GLN A 168 -1.20 1.19 23.34
C GLN A 168 -0.99 2.70 23.22
N MET A 169 -0.85 3.22 22.00
CA MET A 169 -0.73 4.66 21.77
C MET A 169 -2.07 5.40 21.85
N GLY A 170 -3.19 4.67 21.81
CA GLY A 170 -4.54 5.24 21.90
C GLY A 170 -4.97 6.08 20.70
N LEU A 171 -4.33 5.90 19.54
CA LEU A 171 -4.57 6.73 18.35
C LEU A 171 -5.84 6.31 17.60
N GLN A 172 -6.76 7.25 17.43
CA GLN A 172 -7.92 7.11 16.56
C GLN A 172 -7.56 7.30 15.09
N PRO A 173 -8.40 6.85 14.13
CA PRO A 173 -8.13 7.04 12.71
C PRO A 173 -7.88 8.51 12.35
N GLY A 174 -6.80 8.76 11.61
CA GLY A 174 -6.38 10.09 11.19
C GLY A 174 -5.49 10.80 12.19
N GLU A 175 -5.40 10.31 13.43
CA GLU A 175 -4.52 10.89 14.45
C GLU A 175 -3.07 10.47 14.26
N THR A 176 -2.20 11.41 14.63
CA THR A 176 -0.76 11.27 14.51
C THR A 176 -0.07 11.42 15.86
N LYS A 177 1.04 10.73 16.05
CA LYS A 177 1.92 10.91 17.20
C LYS A 177 3.37 10.89 16.78
N GLU A 178 4.10 11.94 17.14
CA GLU A 178 5.55 11.91 17.08
C GLU A 178 6.10 11.06 18.22
N ILE A 179 7.09 10.23 17.92
CA ILE A 179 7.77 9.38 18.90
C ILE A 179 9.25 9.66 18.92
N GLU A 180 9.85 9.60 20.12
CA GLU A 180 11.29 9.67 20.31
C GLU A 180 11.91 8.30 19.95
N PRO A 181 12.70 8.18 18.87
CA PRO A 181 13.13 6.88 18.36
C PRO A 181 13.98 6.10 19.36
N LEU A 182 14.79 6.80 20.15
CA LEU A 182 15.70 6.20 21.14
C LEU A 182 14.97 5.45 22.26
N LEU A 183 13.68 5.72 22.47
CA LEU A 183 12.85 5.01 23.46
C LEU A 183 12.44 3.60 23.01
N TYR A 184 12.60 3.27 21.72
CA TYR A 184 12.16 2.01 21.16
C TYR A 184 13.36 1.12 20.79
N PRO A 185 13.40 -0.13 21.27
CA PRO A 185 14.46 -1.08 20.92
C PRO A 185 14.66 -1.25 19.41
N ASP A 186 13.58 -1.11 18.64
CA ASP A 186 13.62 -1.23 17.18
C ASP A 186 14.51 -0.20 16.50
N PHE A 187 14.77 0.97 17.11
CA PHE A 187 15.50 2.06 16.47
C PHE A 187 16.89 2.33 17.05
N LYS A 188 17.36 1.49 17.98
CA LYS A 188 18.68 1.67 18.63
C LYS A 188 19.85 1.55 17.65
N ASP A 189 19.72 0.68 16.65
CA ASP A 189 20.78 0.39 15.67
C ASP A 189 20.55 1.08 14.32
N VAL A 190 19.74 2.15 14.29
CA VAL A 190 19.44 2.86 13.05
C VAL A 190 20.72 3.53 12.52
N PRO A 191 21.13 3.25 11.27
CA PRO A 191 22.30 3.88 10.69
C PRO A 191 22.13 5.41 10.68
N ALA A 192 23.16 6.15 11.09
CA ALA A 192 23.17 7.61 11.18
C ALA A 192 23.13 8.35 9.82
N GLN A 193 22.55 7.76 8.77
CA GLN A 193 22.51 8.38 7.44
C GLN A 193 21.73 9.70 7.47
N GLU A 194 22.24 10.67 6.71
CA GLU A 194 21.72 12.05 6.63
C GLU A 194 20.23 12.11 6.23
N PRO A 195 19.50 13.17 6.68
CA PRO A 195 18.11 13.40 6.33
C PRO A 195 17.89 13.39 4.81
N TYR A 196 16.64 13.14 4.39
CA TYR A 196 16.24 13.19 2.99
C TYR A 196 16.62 14.57 2.43
N ARG A 197 17.74 14.66 1.68
CA ARG A 197 18.05 15.87 0.92
C ARG A 197 16.85 16.08 0.02
N SER A 198 16.09 17.15 0.29
CA SER A 198 15.02 17.58 -0.60
C SER A 198 15.61 17.51 -2.01
N ARG A 199 14.91 16.82 -2.92
CA ARG A 199 15.17 17.05 -4.34
C ARG A 199 14.73 18.49 -4.61
N SER A 200 15.52 19.47 -4.15
CA SER A 200 15.73 20.65 -4.95
C SER A 200 16.01 20.12 -6.34
N TYR A 201 15.29 20.66 -7.32
CA TYR A 201 15.51 20.34 -8.71
C TYR A 201 16.96 20.76 -9.01
N VAL A 202 17.93 19.88 -8.75
CA VAL A 202 19.34 20.13 -9.02
C VAL A 202 19.42 20.23 -10.52
N LYS A 203 19.51 21.47 -10.99
CA LYS A 203 19.72 21.80 -12.39
C LYS A 203 21.01 21.07 -12.79
N LYS A 204 20.90 19.98 -13.56
CA LYS A 204 22.08 19.28 -14.07
C LYS A 204 22.97 20.30 -14.78
N PRO A 205 24.27 20.40 -14.43
CA PRO A 205 25.18 21.25 -15.17
C PRO A 205 25.27 20.68 -16.60
N GLY A 206 24.83 21.48 -17.58
CA GLY A 206 24.78 21.08 -18.99
C GLY A 206 23.38 20.92 -19.61
N GLY A 207 22.30 21.06 -18.84
CA GLY A 207 20.95 21.15 -19.41
C GLY A 207 20.63 22.58 -19.86
N SER A 208 20.42 22.81 -21.15
CA SER A 208 19.92 24.09 -21.66
C SER A 208 18.65 24.49 -20.90
N GLY A 209 18.76 25.59 -20.15
CA GLY A 209 17.72 26.02 -19.23
C GLY A 209 16.41 26.28 -19.94
N GLY A 210 15.37 25.53 -19.59
CA GLY A 210 13.99 25.96 -19.81
C GLY A 210 13.81 27.32 -19.13
N LYS A 211 13.42 28.34 -19.90
CA LYS A 211 13.18 29.69 -19.39
C LYS A 211 12.13 29.63 -18.27
N PRO A 212 12.28 30.40 -17.19
CA PRO A 212 11.25 30.52 -16.16
C PRO A 212 9.97 31.06 -16.79
N MET A 213 8.85 30.42 -16.46
CA MET A 213 7.53 30.81 -16.93
C MET A 213 7.13 32.09 -16.19
N HIS A 214 7.39 33.25 -16.80
CA HIS A 214 6.82 34.52 -16.34
C HIS A 214 5.29 34.40 -16.40
N LYS A 215 4.63 34.59 -15.26
CA LYS A 215 3.20 34.89 -15.20
C LYS A 215 2.99 36.23 -15.91
N ASN A 216 2.51 36.20 -17.16
CA ASN A 216 2.02 37.41 -17.81
C ASN A 216 0.50 37.47 -17.71
N ALA A 217 0.06 38.50 -17.01
CA ALA A 217 -1.29 39.02 -17.03
C ALA A 217 -1.74 39.37 -18.46
N SER A 218 -3.02 39.11 -18.73
CA SER A 218 -3.90 39.71 -19.75
C SER A 218 -3.31 40.13 -21.10
N LYS A 219 -3.77 39.49 -22.18
CA LYS A 219 -4.25 40.20 -23.38
C LYS A 219 -5.15 39.31 -24.24
N ALA A 220 -6.26 39.91 -24.67
CA ALA A 220 -7.31 39.33 -25.49
C ALA A 220 -6.84 39.02 -26.92
N GLY A 221 -7.48 38.02 -27.54
CA GLY A 221 -7.59 37.86 -28.99
C GLY A 221 -6.36 37.32 -29.74
N ALA A 222 -6.21 36.00 -29.82
CA ALA A 222 -5.56 35.33 -30.96
C ALA A 222 -5.86 33.81 -30.95
N ALA A 223 -6.29 33.28 -32.09
CA ALA A 223 -6.62 31.88 -32.29
C ALA A 223 -5.39 30.95 -32.11
N LYS A 224 -5.52 29.93 -31.26
CA LYS A 224 -4.47 28.92 -31.00
C LYS A 224 -4.35 27.94 -32.18
N LYS A 225 -3.25 28.00 -32.94
CA LYS A 225 -2.81 26.90 -33.81
C LYS A 225 -2.38 25.70 -32.94
N LYS A 226 -2.99 24.53 -33.16
CA LYS A 226 -2.59 23.27 -32.52
C LYS A 226 -1.38 22.70 -33.27
N THR A 227 -0.20 22.78 -32.67
CA THR A 227 0.98 22.00 -33.10
C THR A 227 1.43 21.12 -31.94
N GLY A 228 0.88 19.92 -31.89
CA GLY A 228 1.31 18.85 -31.00
C GLY A 228 1.29 17.54 -31.77
N THR A 229 2.36 16.76 -31.65
CA THR A 229 2.47 15.44 -32.26
C THR A 229 1.28 14.57 -31.83
N PRO A 230 0.57 13.90 -32.76
CA PRO A 230 -0.61 13.10 -32.43
C PRO A 230 -0.27 12.02 -31.39
N ARG A 231 -1.19 11.73 -30.47
CA ARG A 231 -1.03 10.56 -29.60
C ARG A 231 -1.23 9.28 -30.41
N ILE A 232 -0.62 8.17 -30.01
CA ILE A 232 -0.60 6.90 -30.77
C ILE A 232 -2.01 6.35 -31.10
N TRP A 233 -3.01 6.62 -30.26
CA TRP A 233 -4.42 6.28 -30.52
C TRP A 233 -5.16 7.24 -31.45
N GLN A 234 -4.53 8.36 -31.82
CA GLN A 234 -5.01 9.34 -32.80
C GLN A 234 -4.35 9.15 -34.18
N MET A 235 -3.42 8.19 -34.32
CA MET A 235 -2.74 7.87 -35.58
C MET A 235 -3.52 6.81 -36.37
N GLU A 236 -3.47 6.89 -37.71
CA GLU A 236 -3.97 5.83 -38.57
C GLU A 236 -3.11 4.56 -38.47
N GLU A 237 -3.68 3.40 -38.82
CA GLU A 237 -3.02 2.09 -38.64
C GLU A 237 -1.65 1.98 -39.34
N GLY A 238 -1.44 2.68 -40.45
CA GLY A 238 -0.17 2.71 -41.18
C GLY A 238 0.94 3.54 -40.52
N GLU A 239 0.60 4.46 -39.62
CA GLU A 239 1.55 5.40 -38.97
C GLU A 239 1.92 4.99 -37.55
N LYS A 240 1.25 3.98 -36.97
CA LYS A 240 1.55 3.48 -35.62
C LYS A 240 2.90 2.76 -35.61
N PRO A 241 3.81 3.03 -34.65
CA PRO A 241 5.08 2.33 -34.55
C PRO A 241 4.86 0.84 -34.32
N ARG A 242 5.36 -0.01 -35.22
CA ARG A 242 5.30 -1.48 -35.10
C ARG A 242 6.04 -1.92 -33.85
N ARG A 243 5.33 -2.62 -32.96
CA ARG A 243 5.89 -3.20 -31.73
C ARG A 243 6.90 -4.29 -32.09
N LYS A 244 8.20 -4.02 -31.96
CA LYS A 244 9.22 -5.08 -31.96
C LYS A 244 9.09 -5.88 -30.67
N THR A 245 8.53 -7.08 -30.75
CA THR A 245 8.48 -8.02 -29.62
C THR A 245 9.82 -8.75 -29.53
N ASN A 246 10.60 -8.53 -28.47
CA ASN A 246 11.71 -9.42 -28.14
C ASN A 246 11.11 -10.77 -27.73
N GLY A 247 11.45 -11.82 -28.47
CA GLY A 247 10.84 -13.14 -28.38
C GLY A 247 11.02 -13.80 -27.01
N THR A 248 10.00 -13.69 -26.16
CA THR A 248 9.75 -14.62 -25.06
C THR A 248 8.27 -14.50 -24.65
N THR A 249 7.38 -15.08 -25.44
CA THR A 249 6.00 -15.33 -25.01
C THR A 249 5.58 -16.68 -25.58
N ARG A 250 5.32 -17.63 -24.67
CA ARG A 250 4.79 -18.96 -24.94
C ARG A 250 3.47 -18.88 -25.74
N PRO A 251 3.20 -19.80 -26.68
CA PRO A 251 1.92 -19.84 -27.38
C PRO A 251 0.77 -20.18 -26.42
N ASN A 252 -0.31 -19.42 -26.51
CA ASN A 252 -1.56 -19.62 -25.80
C ASN A 252 -2.44 -20.63 -26.55
N THR A 253 -2.37 -21.92 -26.21
CA THR A 253 -3.32 -22.92 -26.69
C THR A 253 -4.56 -22.97 -25.78
N LYS A 254 -5.52 -22.08 -26.06
CA LYS A 254 -6.92 -22.27 -25.65
C LYS A 254 -7.74 -22.66 -26.88
N SER A 255 -7.88 -23.96 -27.15
CA SER A 255 -8.99 -24.46 -27.95
C SER A 255 -10.19 -24.71 -27.03
N ARG A 256 -11.25 -23.90 -27.23
CA ARG A 256 -12.57 -24.11 -26.67
C ARG A 256 -13.33 -25.11 -27.53
N GLY A 257 -14.12 -25.97 -26.88
CA GLY A 257 -15.52 -26.16 -27.24
C GLY A 257 -15.86 -27.27 -28.22
N ARG A 258 -16.37 -28.36 -27.65
CA ARG A 258 -17.23 -29.38 -28.28
C ARG A 258 -18.36 -28.71 -29.09
N GLY A 259 -18.47 -29.07 -30.37
CA GLY A 259 -19.70 -28.99 -31.18
C GLY A 259 -20.27 -30.39 -31.38
N ARG A 260 -21.60 -30.51 -31.34
CA ARG A 260 -22.38 -31.75 -31.22
C ARG A 260 -23.09 -32.05 -32.56
N ASN A 261 -23.27 -33.34 -32.85
CA ASN A 261 -24.21 -33.99 -33.79
C ASN A 261 -24.00 -33.92 -35.31
N GLY A 262 -24.00 -35.11 -35.94
CA GLY A 262 -25.08 -35.45 -36.87
C GLY A 262 -24.67 -35.96 -38.27
N ARG A 263 -24.91 -37.27 -38.47
CA ARG A 263 -24.92 -38.07 -39.71
C ARG A 263 -23.56 -38.52 -40.27
#